data_AF-A0A7T8KDT3-F1
#
_entry.id   AF-A0A7T8KDT3-F1
#
_cell.length_a   1.000
_cell.length_b   1.000
_cell.length_c   1.000
_cell.angle_alpha   90.00
_cell.angle_beta   90.00
_cell.angle_gamma   90.00
#
_symmetry.space_group_name_H-M   'P 1'
#
loop_
_entity.id
_entity.type
_entity.pdbx_description
1 polymer ?
#
loop_
_entity_poly.entity_id
_entity_poly.type
_entity_poly.pdbx_seq_one_letter_code
_entity_poly.pdbx_strand_id
1 'polypeptide(L)'
;SIASSSPRLSSYPIRLKHSTPLNTLVMFVPQQEAWVVERMGKFHRILDPGLNLLIPLLDKVKYVQSLKEIAIDIPQQTAISM
;
A
#
# COMPACT_ATOMS: atom_id res chain seq x y z
N SER A 1 -30.92 -47.98 23.74
CA SER A 1 -29.86 -47.22 24.44
C SER A 1 -29.80 -45.82 23.88
N ILE A 2 -30.00 -44.84 24.76
CA ILE A 2 -30.09 -43.41 24.47
C ILE A 2 -28.74 -42.91 23.95
N ALA A 3 -28.69 -42.42 22.71
CA ALA A 3 -27.55 -41.64 22.23
C ALA A 3 -27.89 -40.16 22.43
N SER A 4 -27.50 -39.64 23.59
CA SER A 4 -27.36 -38.22 23.85
C SER A 4 -26.24 -37.67 22.96
N SER A 5 -26.57 -37.15 21.78
CA SER A 5 -25.64 -36.39 20.95
C SER A 5 -25.96 -34.91 21.08
N SER A 6 -25.26 -34.25 22.01
CA SER A 6 -25.28 -32.81 22.25
C SER A 6 -25.09 -32.00 20.96
N PRO A 7 -25.81 -30.88 20.75
CA PRO A 7 -25.58 -30.02 19.60
C PRO A 7 -24.24 -29.31 19.77
N ARG A 8 -23.32 -29.52 18.82
CA ARG A 8 -22.07 -28.74 18.76
C ARG A 8 -22.44 -27.30 18.41
N LEU A 9 -22.33 -26.39 19.38
CA LEU A 9 -22.39 -24.96 19.14
C LEU A 9 -21.27 -24.60 18.16
N SER A 10 -21.64 -24.30 16.91
CA SER A 10 -20.74 -23.74 15.90
C SER A 10 -20.33 -22.35 16.37
N SER A 11 -19.15 -22.27 16.98
CA SER A 11 -18.50 -21.04 17.39
C SER A 11 -18.01 -20.29 16.14
N TYR A 12 -18.90 -19.50 15.53
CA TYR A 12 -18.49 -18.53 14.52
C TYR A 12 -17.47 -17.58 15.17
N PRO A 13 -16.22 -17.51 14.67
CA PRO A 13 -15.26 -16.56 15.21
C PRO A 13 -15.74 -15.15 14.87
N ILE A 14 -16.02 -14.34 15.90
CA ILE A 14 -16.24 -12.91 15.77
C ILE A 14 -14.95 -12.33 15.19
N ARG A 15 -14.94 -11.97 13.90
CA ARG A 15 -13.82 -11.25 13.29
C ARG A 15 -13.72 -9.87 13.94
N LEU A 16 -12.85 -9.74 14.95
CA LEU A 16 -12.37 -8.42 15.37
C LEU A 16 -11.79 -7.74 14.13
N LYS A 17 -12.44 -6.66 13.71
CA LYS A 17 -11.98 -5.82 12.61
C LYS A 17 -10.62 -5.27 13.01
N HIS A 18 -9.56 -5.72 12.34
CA HIS A 18 -8.20 -5.28 12.58
C HIS A 18 -8.16 -3.76 12.47
N SER A 19 -7.94 -3.07 13.60
CA SER A 19 -7.64 -1.64 13.62
C SER A 19 -6.41 -1.45 12.73
N THR A 20 -6.55 -0.62 11.71
CA THR A 20 -5.50 -0.42 10.70
C THR A 20 -4.21 0.01 11.40
N PRO A 21 -3.06 -0.66 11.15
CA PRO A 21 -1.81 -0.28 11.77
C PRO A 21 -1.43 1.14 11.36
N LEU A 22 -1.01 1.92 12.36
CA LEU A 22 -0.64 3.33 12.26
C LEU A 22 0.72 3.46 11.53
N ASN A 23 0.82 4.24 10.44
CA ASN A 23 2.12 4.56 9.82
C ASN A 23 2.99 5.43 10.75
N THR A 24 4.25 5.08 11.01
CA THR A 24 5.14 5.88 11.88
C THR A 24 5.26 7.33 11.38
N LEU A 25 4.95 8.31 12.23
CA LEU A 25 4.76 9.75 11.96
C LEU A 25 5.81 10.45 11.05
N VAL A 26 7.02 9.90 10.98
CA VAL A 26 8.16 10.50 10.28
C VAL A 26 8.62 9.56 9.18
N MET A 27 8.63 10.06 7.93
CA MET A 27 9.13 9.33 6.77
C MET A 27 10.27 10.10 6.12
N PHE A 28 11.30 9.38 5.72
CA PHE A 28 12.41 9.93 4.95
C PHE A 28 12.23 9.58 3.47
N VAL A 29 12.17 10.61 2.62
CA VAL A 29 12.02 10.48 1.17
C VAL A 29 13.40 10.60 0.52
N PRO A 30 13.85 9.59 -0.26
CA PRO A 30 15.11 9.65 -0.98
C PRO A 30 15.17 10.80 -1.99
N GLN A 31 16.35 11.34 -2.25
CA GLN A 31 16.50 12.55 -3.08
C GLN A 31 16.15 12.38 -4.56
N GLN A 32 16.06 11.14 -5.04
CA GLN A 32 15.75 10.80 -6.43
C GLN A 32 14.31 10.30 -6.59
N GLU A 33 13.47 10.52 -5.58
CA GLU A 33 12.11 10.02 -5.54
C GLU A 33 11.14 11.11 -5.06
N ALA A 34 9.92 11.07 -5.60
CA ALA A 34 8.81 11.88 -5.16
C ALA A 34 7.65 10.94 -4.78
N TRP A 35 7.11 11.08 -3.57
CA TRP A 35 6.13 10.13 -3.04
C TRP A 35 4.74 10.74 -3.01
N VAL A 36 3.77 10.13 -3.69
CA VAL A 36 2.38 10.57 -3.69
C VAL A 36 1.66 10.03 -2.47
N VAL A 37 1.07 10.95 -1.70
CA VAL A 37 0.33 10.66 -0.47
C VAL A 37 -1.16 10.84 -0.72
N GLU A 38 -1.93 9.88 -0.24
CA GLU A 38 -3.38 9.96 -0.19
C GLU A 38 -3.88 10.05 1.26
N ARG A 39 -4.88 10.90 1.49
CA ARG A 39 -5.60 11.04 2.75
C ARG A 39 -7.02 10.54 2.60
N MET A 40 -7.43 9.56 3.41
CA MET A 40 -8.80 8.99 3.38
C MET A 40 -9.25 8.55 1.98
N GLY A 41 -8.33 8.04 1.16
CA GLY A 41 -8.59 7.60 -0.22
C GLY A 41 -8.65 8.72 -1.26
N LYS A 42 -8.28 9.96 -0.92
CA LYS A 42 -8.14 11.07 -1.86
C LYS A 42 -6.69 11.53 -1.94
N PHE A 43 -6.25 12.02 -3.09
CA PHE A 43 -4.94 12.65 -3.24
C PHE A 43 -4.78 13.79 -2.23
N HIS A 44 -3.67 13.77 -1.47
CA HIS A 44 -3.36 14.80 -0.49
C HIS A 44 -2.25 15.73 -1.00
N ARG A 45 -1.06 15.19 -1.25
CA ARG A 45 0.13 15.93 -1.72
C ARG A 45 1.22 14.97 -2.18
N ILE A 46 2.24 15.53 -2.83
CA ILE A 46 3.49 14.84 -3.15
C ILE A 46 4.51 15.23 -2.08
N LEU A 47 5.29 14.26 -1.60
CA LEU A 47 6.43 14.51 -0.72
C LEU A 47 7.68 14.71 -1.56
N ASP A 48 8.36 15.82 -1.29
CA ASP A 48 9.68 16.11 -1.84
C ASP A 48 10.78 15.35 -1.07
N PRO A 49 11.95 15.17 -1.69
CA PRO A 49 13.17 14.73 -1.02
C PRO A 49 13.39 15.29 0.39
N GLY A 50 13.68 14.40 1.34
CA GLY A 50 14.03 14.77 2.72
C GLY A 50 13.04 14.27 3.77
N LEU A 51 13.08 14.90 4.94
CA LEU A 51 12.29 14.49 6.09
C LEU A 51 10.86 15.03 5.97
N ASN A 52 9.89 14.13 5.94
CA ASN A 52 8.48 14.46 5.79
C ASN A 52 7.66 13.91 6.96
N LEU A 53 6.71 14.72 7.44
CA LEU A 53 5.77 14.33 8.48
C LEU A 53 4.45 13.91 7.85
N LEU A 54 3.98 12.71 8.20
CA LEU A 54 2.72 12.14 7.73
C LEU A 54 1.89 11.67 8.89
N ILE A 55 0.57 11.78 8.78
CA ILE A 55 -0.34 11.33 9.83
C ILE A 55 -0.60 9.82 9.65
N PRO A 56 -0.14 8.96 10.58
CA PRO A 56 -0.25 7.50 10.52
C PRO A 56 -1.56 6.91 10.03
N LEU A 57 -2.63 7.55 10.49
CA LEU A 57 -4.00 7.05 10.43
C LEU A 57 -4.73 7.56 9.20
N LEU A 58 -4.33 8.74 8.72
CA LEU A 58 -5.02 9.46 7.67
C LEU A 58 -4.27 9.38 6.35
N ASP A 59 -2.94 9.46 6.40
CA ASP A 59 -2.05 9.59 5.26
C ASP A 59 -1.40 8.25 4.91
N LYS A 60 -1.48 7.87 3.63
CA LYS A 60 -0.85 6.67 3.08
C LYS A 60 -0.07 7.01 1.82
N VAL A 61 1.18 6.56 1.73
CA VAL A 61 2.00 6.65 0.51
C VAL A 61 1.51 5.59 -0.47
N LYS A 62 1.11 5.99 -1.69
CA LYS A 62 0.55 5.08 -2.69
C LYS A 62 1.42 4.93 -3.94
N TYR A 63 2.13 5.98 -4.34
CA TYR A 63 3.00 5.94 -5.51
C TYR A 63 4.36 6.55 -5.18
N VAL A 64 5.42 5.90 -5.67
CA VAL A 64 6.79 6.41 -5.63
C VAL A 64 7.20 6.69 -7.06
N GLN A 65 7.35 7.95 -7.40
CA GLN A 65 7.82 8.37 -8.71
C GLN A 65 9.33 8.57 -8.62
N SER A 66 10.09 7.72 -9.31
CA SER A 66 11.52 7.96 -9.49
C SER A 66 11.69 9.16 -10.43
N LEU A 67 12.47 10.16 -10.00
CA LEU A 67 12.92 11.26 -10.86
C LEU A 67 14.07 10.84 -11.78
N LYS A 68 14.53 9.59 -11.67
CA LYS A 68 15.50 9.01 -12.58
C LYS A 68 14.87 8.94 -13.97
N GLU A 69 15.58 9.47 -14.95
CA GLU A 69 15.30 9.25 -16.35
C GLU A 69 15.41 7.75 -16.61
N ILE A 70 14.28 7.06 -16.71
CA ILE A 70 14.26 5.66 -17.11
C ILE A 70 14.48 5.70 -18.62
N ALA A 71 15.66 5.29 -19.08
CA ALA A 71 15.87 4.95 -20.47
C ALA A 71 14.96 3.76 -20.78
N ILE A 72 13.76 4.04 -21.31
CA ILE A 72 12.89 3.01 -21.85
C ILE A 72 13.60 2.54 -23.11
N ASP A 73 14.34 1.44 -22.99
CA ASP A 73 14.87 0.75 -24.14
C ASP A 73 13.68 0.22 -24.92
N ILE A 74 13.31 0.92 -25.99
CA ILE A 74 12.27 0.46 -26.90
C ILE A 74 12.81 -0.85 -27.47
N PRO A 75 12.18 -2.02 -27.22
CA PRO A 75 12.62 -3.23 -27.88
C PRO A 75 12.51 -2.96 -29.38
N GLN A 76 13.65 -2.94 -30.07
CA GLN A 76 13.71 -2.85 -31.53
C GLN A 76 12.98 -4.08 -32.04
N GLN A 77 11.70 -3.93 -32.35
CA GLN A 77 10.90 -5.01 -32.88
C GLN A 77 11.46 -5.31 -34.27
N THR A 78 12.32 -6.32 -34.36
CA THR A 78 12.71 -6.90 -35.64
C THR A 78 11.44 -7.48 -36.24
N ALA A 79 10.75 -6.66 -37.03
CA ALA A 79 9.71 -7.11 -37.92
C ALA A 79 10.36 -8.17 -38.81
N ILE A 80 10.11 -9.44 -38.48
CA ILE A 80 10.51 -10.56 -39.31
C ILE A 80 9.69 -10.42 -40.59
N SER A 81 10.35 -9.98 -41.67
CA SER A 81 9.87 -10.17 -43.02
C SER A 81 10.41 -11.51 -43.49
N MET A 82 9.53 -12.50 -43.59
CA MET A 82 9.70 -13.66 -44.46
C MET A 82 8.33 -14.20 -44.86
#